data_AF-A0A382KLG9-F1
#
_entry.id   AF-A0A382KLG9-F1
#
_cell.length_a   1.000
_cell.length_b   1.000
_cell.length_c   1.000
_cell.angle_alpha   90.00
_cell.angle_beta   90.00
_cell.angle_gamma   90.00
#
_symmetry.space_group_name_H-M   'P 1'
#
loop_
_entity.id
_entity.type
_entity.pdbx_description
1 polymer ?
#
loop_
_entity_poly.entity_id
_entity_poly.type
_entity_poly.pdbx_seq_one_letter_code
_entity_poly.pdbx_strand_id
1 'polypeptide(L)'
;MGKVTKQFERKWADFIGTNYSVYLNSGSSANLLMVYSLLNAGKLKNNKFLVPSCGWATTLSPFIQFGIEPIMVDAEDGNYNIDLNIVEDYLKRGNIDGFIFVHVLGVPHRRKELSYLKEKYGCYILEDSCASVGAKYDDESYVGTLGDMSSFSFYFGHQLSTIEGGFINTDDKFLYEELLKLRSHGWVKDIVNDEYRNDINFPF
;
A
#
# COMPACT_ATOMS: atom_id res chain seq x y z
N MET A 1 -19.81 -2.30 6.42
CA MET A 1 -19.40 -0.87 6.47
C MET A 1 -20.57 0.14 6.38
N GLY A 2 -20.44 1.34 6.97
CA GLY A 2 -21.46 2.41 6.92
C GLY A 2 -21.55 3.14 5.56
N LYS A 3 -22.71 3.77 5.26
CA LYS A 3 -23.00 4.38 3.94
C LYS A 3 -22.04 5.51 3.56
N VAL A 4 -21.69 6.38 4.50
CA VAL A 4 -20.79 7.53 4.26
C VAL A 4 -19.38 7.05 3.92
N THR A 5 -18.86 6.06 4.64
CA THR A 5 -17.54 5.46 4.36
C THR A 5 -17.49 4.85 2.97
N LYS A 6 -18.50 4.07 2.56
CA LYS A 6 -18.56 3.49 1.21
C LYS A 6 -18.59 4.56 0.11
N GLN A 7 -19.28 5.68 0.35
CA GLN A 7 -19.29 6.81 -0.58
C GLN A 7 -17.93 7.51 -0.64
N PHE A 8 -17.26 7.62 0.51
CA PHE A 8 -15.94 8.24 0.59
C PHE A 8 -14.88 7.40 -0.12
N GLU A 9 -14.88 6.08 0.09
CA GLU A 9 -14.02 5.13 -0.64
C GLU A 9 -14.17 5.25 -2.15
N ARG A 10 -15.40 5.31 -2.67
CA ARG A 10 -15.64 5.48 -4.11
C ARG A 10 -15.08 6.80 -4.63
N LYS A 11 -15.43 7.92 -3.97
CA LYS A 11 -14.94 9.25 -4.37
C LYS A 11 -13.41 9.35 -4.29
N TRP A 12 -12.81 8.69 -3.31
CA TRP A 12 -11.36 8.65 -3.14
C TRP A 12 -10.69 7.84 -4.25
N ALA A 13 -11.22 6.65 -4.55
CA ALA A 13 -10.76 5.81 -5.66
C ALA A 13 -10.81 6.58 -6.99
N ASP A 14 -11.93 7.25 -7.27
CA ASP A 14 -12.12 8.10 -8.46
C ASP A 14 -11.14 9.29 -8.48
N PHE A 15 -10.86 9.90 -7.33
CA PHE A 15 -9.94 11.04 -7.23
C PHE A 15 -8.48 10.65 -7.51
N ILE A 16 -8.01 9.56 -6.90
CA ILE A 16 -6.64 9.06 -7.11
C ILE A 16 -6.50 8.41 -8.50
N GLY A 17 -7.56 7.80 -9.02
CA GLY A 17 -7.53 7.07 -10.28
C GLY A 17 -7.17 5.59 -10.11
N THR A 18 -7.64 4.95 -9.04
CA THR A 18 -7.51 3.50 -8.77
C THR A 18 -8.87 2.83 -8.74
N ASN A 19 -8.95 1.54 -9.02
CA ASN A 19 -10.20 0.77 -9.04
C ASN A 19 -10.80 0.59 -7.64
N TYR A 20 -9.97 0.41 -6.61
CA TYR A 20 -10.43 0.09 -5.27
C TYR A 20 -9.75 0.96 -4.20
N SER A 21 -10.50 1.28 -3.16
CA SER A 21 -9.98 1.95 -1.97
C SER A 21 -10.67 1.46 -0.71
N VAL A 22 -9.89 1.29 0.36
CA VAL A 22 -10.36 0.80 1.66
C VAL A 22 -10.01 1.82 2.72
N TYR A 23 -11.02 2.43 3.33
CA TYR A 23 -10.83 3.39 4.42
C TYR A 23 -10.55 2.66 5.75
N LEU A 24 -9.62 3.22 6.53
CA LEU A 24 -9.08 2.70 7.78
C LEU A 24 -8.99 3.80 8.83
N ASN A 25 -8.70 3.40 10.07
CA ASN A 25 -8.63 4.31 11.20
C ASN A 25 -7.35 5.17 11.25
N SER A 26 -6.30 4.85 10.48
CA SER A 26 -5.09 5.67 10.37
C SER A 26 -4.25 5.26 9.15
N GLY A 27 -3.31 6.12 8.72
CA GLY A 27 -2.28 5.75 7.73
C GLY A 27 -1.35 4.63 8.24
N SER A 28 -1.07 4.59 9.54
CA SER A 28 -0.30 3.49 10.15
C SER A 28 -1.01 2.13 10.02
N SER A 29 -2.32 2.09 10.21
CA SER A 29 -3.13 0.88 9.98
C SER A 29 -3.18 0.52 8.49
N ALA A 30 -3.10 1.51 7.60
CA ALA A 30 -2.98 1.27 6.17
C ALA A 30 -1.66 0.57 5.83
N ASN A 31 -0.53 1.06 6.32
CA ASN A 31 0.76 0.37 6.18
C ASN A 31 0.73 -1.04 6.77
N LEU A 32 0.14 -1.20 7.95
CA LEU A 32 -0.01 -2.50 8.59
C LEU A 32 -0.77 -3.50 7.70
N LEU A 33 -1.93 -3.11 7.17
CA LEU A 33 -2.76 -4.01 6.37
C LEU A 33 -2.23 -4.23 4.94
N MET A 34 -1.50 -3.28 4.35
CA MET A 34 -0.80 -3.52 3.08
C MET A 34 0.22 -4.65 3.22
N VAL A 35 1.04 -4.63 4.26
CA VAL A 35 2.04 -5.67 4.48
C VAL A 35 1.37 -6.98 4.87
N TYR A 36 0.37 -6.93 5.77
CA TYR A 36 -0.30 -8.14 6.21
C TYR A 36 -1.10 -8.82 5.10
N SER A 37 -1.71 -8.09 4.18
CA SER A 37 -2.48 -8.70 3.08
C SER A 37 -1.59 -9.51 2.15
N LEU A 38 -0.37 -9.03 1.85
CA LEU A 38 0.61 -9.81 1.07
C LEU A 38 1.03 -11.09 1.81
N LEU A 39 1.30 -10.99 3.11
CA LEU A 39 1.69 -12.14 3.91
C LEU A 39 0.56 -13.16 4.03
N ASN A 40 -0.65 -12.72 4.39
CA ASN A 40 -1.83 -13.57 4.55
C ASN A 40 -2.21 -14.29 3.25
N ALA A 41 -2.01 -13.62 2.11
CA ALA A 41 -2.23 -14.19 0.78
C ALA A 41 -1.14 -15.20 0.34
N GLY A 42 -0.11 -15.44 1.16
CA GLY A 42 1.03 -16.29 0.78
C GLY A 42 1.84 -15.73 -0.39
N LYS A 43 1.83 -14.40 -0.59
CA LYS A 43 2.49 -13.73 -1.71
C LYS A 43 3.97 -13.45 -1.44
N LEU A 44 4.43 -13.48 -0.18
CA LEU A 44 5.82 -13.26 0.22
C LEU A 44 6.54 -14.62 0.35
N LYS A 45 7.43 -14.94 -0.59
CA LYS A 45 8.12 -16.25 -0.64
C LYS A 45 9.38 -16.27 0.20
N ASN A 46 10.08 -15.13 0.25
CA ASN A 46 11.37 -15.00 0.90
C ASN A 46 11.26 -14.37 2.30
N ASN A 47 10.14 -13.71 2.59
CA ASN A 47 9.93 -12.88 3.78
C ASN A 47 11.04 -11.83 3.91
N LYS A 48 11.43 -11.21 2.80
CA LYS A 48 12.42 -10.12 2.75
C LYS A 48 11.89 -8.97 1.92
N PHE A 49 11.96 -7.77 2.47
CA PHE A 49 11.46 -6.56 1.82
C PHE A 49 12.46 -5.41 1.99
N LEU A 50 12.63 -4.62 0.94
CA LEU A 50 13.43 -3.40 1.05
C LEU A 50 12.57 -2.27 1.62
N VAL A 51 13.13 -1.51 2.54
CA VAL A 51 12.45 -0.42 3.25
C VAL A 51 13.31 0.84 3.21
N PRO A 52 12.74 2.05 3.21
CA PRO A 52 13.52 3.26 3.15
C PRO A 52 14.15 3.57 4.52
N SER A 53 15.36 4.11 4.50
CA SER A 53 16.01 4.70 5.69
C SER A 53 15.38 6.03 6.10
N CYS A 54 14.83 6.77 5.14
CA CYS A 54 14.09 8.01 5.37
C CYS A 54 12.58 7.77 5.19
N GLY A 55 11.81 7.93 6.26
CA GLY A 55 10.37 7.68 6.26
C GLY A 55 9.77 7.82 7.64
N TRP A 56 8.55 7.31 7.81
CA TRP A 56 7.90 7.27 9.11
C TRP A 56 8.04 5.90 9.77
N ALA A 57 8.02 5.86 11.10
CA ALA A 57 8.26 4.63 11.85
C ALA A 57 7.28 3.50 11.47
N THR A 58 6.02 3.83 11.15
CA THR A 58 5.01 2.85 10.77
C THR A 58 5.03 2.45 9.29
N THR A 59 5.94 3.00 8.49
CA THR A 59 6.33 2.42 7.19
C THR A 59 7.15 1.15 7.40
N LEU A 60 8.07 1.16 8.39
CA LEU A 60 8.96 0.05 8.72
C LEU A 60 8.32 -0.98 9.66
N SER A 61 7.59 -0.53 10.68
CA SER A 61 7.17 -1.39 11.79
C SER A 61 6.36 -2.64 11.38
N PRO A 62 5.48 -2.63 10.36
CA PRO A 62 4.73 -3.82 9.97
C PRO A 62 5.62 -5.00 9.55
N PHE A 63 6.73 -4.72 8.86
CA PHE A 63 7.66 -5.77 8.43
C PHE A 63 8.27 -6.48 9.65
N ILE A 64 8.74 -5.71 10.63
CA ILE A 64 9.26 -6.24 11.90
C ILE A 64 8.18 -7.03 12.65
N GLN A 65 6.98 -6.47 12.77
CA GLN A 65 5.86 -7.08 13.51
C GLN A 65 5.45 -8.45 12.94
N PHE A 66 5.56 -8.62 11.62
CA PHE A 66 5.17 -9.86 10.94
C PHE A 66 6.33 -10.79 10.62
N GLY A 67 7.53 -10.53 11.16
CA GLY A 67 8.71 -11.39 10.94
C GLY A 67 9.21 -11.39 9.49
N ILE A 68 8.90 -10.33 8.72
CA ILE A 68 9.44 -10.08 7.39
C ILE A 68 10.73 -9.28 7.58
N GLU A 69 11.86 -9.79 7.11
CA GLU A 69 13.17 -9.14 7.23
C GLU A 69 13.18 -7.80 6.48
N PRO A 70 13.27 -6.66 7.19
CA PRO A 70 13.39 -5.37 6.54
C PRO A 70 14.85 -5.07 6.23
N ILE A 71 15.18 -4.89 4.95
CA ILE A 71 16.50 -4.50 4.50
C ILE A 71 16.46 -3.00 4.19
N MET A 72 17.09 -2.21 5.05
CA MET A 72 17.08 -0.76 4.93
C MET A 72 17.93 -0.30 3.74
N VAL A 73 17.37 0.58 2.93
CA VAL A 73 18.02 1.18 1.76
C VAL A 73 18.19 2.69 1.99
N ASP A 74 19.34 3.22 1.60
CA ASP A 74 19.66 4.62 1.81
C ASP A 74 18.78 5.55 0.95
N ALA A 75 18.70 6.81 1.36
CA ALA A 75 17.97 7.84 0.65
C ALA A 75 18.86 8.56 -0.37
N GLU A 76 18.27 9.02 -1.47
CA GLU A 76 18.96 9.86 -2.44
C GLU A 76 19.09 11.30 -1.94
N ASP A 77 20.23 11.91 -2.22
CA ASP A 77 20.45 13.32 -1.93
C ASP A 77 19.49 14.21 -2.74
N GLY A 78 18.99 15.27 -2.10
CA GLY A 78 18.10 16.26 -2.71
C GLY A 78 16.62 15.90 -2.81
N ASN A 79 16.23 14.62 -2.77
CA ASN A 79 14.80 14.23 -2.77
C ASN A 79 14.38 13.33 -1.59
N TYR A 80 15.35 12.74 -0.87
CA TYR A 80 15.14 11.89 0.31
C TYR A 80 14.33 10.60 0.07
N ASN A 81 13.94 10.30 -1.16
CA ASN A 81 13.32 9.04 -1.50
C ASN A 81 14.37 7.91 -1.50
N ILE A 82 13.91 6.67 -1.47
CA ILE A 82 14.77 5.48 -1.53
C ILE A 82 15.61 5.45 -2.82
N ASP A 83 16.90 5.11 -2.72
CA ASP A 83 17.77 5.00 -3.90
C ASP A 83 17.42 3.77 -4.77
N LEU A 84 16.89 4.04 -5.97
CA LEU A 84 16.44 2.99 -6.88
C LEU A 84 17.58 2.17 -7.49
N ASN A 85 18.81 2.69 -7.53
CA ASN A 85 19.96 1.91 -7.98
C ASN A 85 20.30 0.83 -6.95
N ILE A 86 20.26 1.18 -5.66
CA ILE A 86 20.46 0.21 -4.57
C ILE A 86 19.32 -0.81 -4.57
N VAL A 87 18.07 -0.36 -4.74
CA VAL A 87 16.90 -1.26 -4.89
C VAL A 87 17.13 -2.24 -6.04
N GLU A 88 17.51 -1.75 -7.22
CA GLU A 88 17.75 -2.59 -8.38
C GLU A 88 18.85 -3.64 -8.12
N ASP A 89 19.93 -3.26 -7.43
CA ASP A 89 21.03 -4.17 -7.10
C ASP A 89 20.59 -5.29 -6.16
N TYR A 90 19.71 -5.02 -5.20
CA TYR A 90 19.10 -6.06 -4.38
C TYR A 90 18.16 -6.96 -5.18
N LEU A 91 17.32 -6.39 -6.04
CA LEU A 91 16.42 -7.15 -6.91
C LEU A 91 17.19 -8.06 -7.88
N LYS A 92 18.32 -7.60 -8.44
CA LYS A 92 19.22 -8.40 -9.30
C LYS A 92 19.79 -9.62 -8.59
N ARG A 93 20.14 -9.52 -7.31
CA ARG A 93 20.68 -10.63 -6.51
C ARG A 93 19.64 -11.71 -6.23
N GLY A 94 18.36 -11.36 -6.32
CA GLY A 94 17.23 -12.25 -6.02
C GLY A 94 16.95 -12.37 -4.51
N ASN A 95 15.95 -13.19 -4.18
CA ASN A 95 15.47 -13.46 -2.81
C ASN A 95 14.86 -12.24 -2.07
N ILE A 96 14.40 -11.24 -2.81
CA ILE A 96 13.64 -10.10 -2.31
C ILE A 96 12.23 -10.19 -2.88
N ASP A 97 11.20 -10.10 -2.03
CA ASP A 97 9.81 -10.17 -2.49
C ASP A 97 9.31 -8.84 -3.06
N GLY A 98 9.88 -7.72 -2.61
CA GLY A 98 9.49 -6.39 -3.03
C GLY A 98 10.14 -5.28 -2.21
N PHE A 99 9.64 -4.06 -2.41
CA PHE A 99 10.06 -2.89 -1.66
C PHE A 99 8.88 -1.95 -1.37
N ILE A 100 8.98 -1.25 -0.24
CA ILE A 100 8.11 -0.13 0.09
C ILE A 100 8.94 1.15 -0.08
N PHE A 101 8.32 2.20 -0.60
CA PHE A 101 8.95 3.51 -0.66
C PHE A 101 7.98 4.58 -0.15
N VAL A 102 8.53 5.71 0.28
CA VAL A 102 7.76 6.86 0.75
C VAL A 102 7.91 7.97 -0.27
N HIS A 103 6.82 8.67 -0.59
CA HIS A 103 6.90 9.96 -1.27
C HIS A 103 7.26 11.04 -0.25
N VAL A 104 8.55 11.19 0.04
CA VAL A 104 9.01 11.96 1.21
C VAL A 104 8.61 13.43 1.08
N LEU A 105 7.98 13.97 2.12
CA LEU A 105 7.53 15.38 2.20
C LEU A 105 6.64 15.82 1.03
N GLY A 106 5.87 14.92 0.43
CA GLY A 106 5.01 15.25 -0.70
C GLY A 106 5.71 15.20 -2.05
N VAL A 107 7.01 14.87 -2.10
CA VAL A 107 7.80 14.79 -3.34
C VAL A 107 7.55 13.45 -4.02
N PRO A 108 6.96 13.44 -5.23
CA PRO A 108 6.73 12.22 -6.00
C PRO A 108 8.06 11.53 -6.36
N HIS A 109 8.05 10.21 -6.35
CA HIS A 109 9.18 9.41 -6.83
C HIS A 109 9.15 9.37 -8.37
N ARG A 110 10.26 8.96 -8.99
CA ARG A 110 10.40 8.79 -10.44
C ARG A 110 9.60 7.59 -10.97
N ARG A 111 8.38 7.85 -11.46
CA ARG A 111 7.43 6.88 -12.02
C ARG A 111 8.06 5.92 -13.03
N LYS A 112 8.77 6.45 -14.03
CA LYS A 112 9.36 5.63 -15.12
C LYS A 112 10.34 4.57 -14.60
N GLU A 113 11.17 4.92 -13.63
CA GLU A 113 12.13 3.98 -13.03
C GLU A 113 11.42 2.93 -12.15
N LEU A 114 10.41 3.35 -11.38
CA LEU A 114 9.62 2.41 -10.58
C LEU A 114 8.86 1.41 -11.47
N SER A 115 8.24 1.88 -12.56
CA SER A 115 7.59 1.01 -13.55
C SER A 115 8.58 0.04 -14.19
N TYR A 116 9.78 0.52 -14.55
CA TYR A 116 10.85 -0.34 -15.05
C TYR A 116 11.23 -1.45 -14.07
N LEU A 117 11.40 -1.13 -12.78
CA LEU A 117 11.72 -2.14 -11.76
C LEU A 117 10.60 -3.17 -11.62
N LYS A 118 9.34 -2.73 -11.64
CA LYS A 118 8.17 -3.61 -11.57
C LYS A 118 8.14 -4.58 -12.75
N GLU A 119 8.27 -4.07 -13.98
CA GLU A 119 8.22 -4.87 -15.20
C GLU A 119 9.40 -5.83 -15.32
N LYS A 120 10.60 -5.38 -14.97
CA LYS A 120 11.83 -6.18 -15.13
C LYS A 120 11.96 -7.29 -14.10
N TYR A 121 11.56 -7.06 -12.85
CA TYR A 121 11.81 -7.99 -11.75
C TYR A 121 10.55 -8.70 -11.23
N GLY A 122 9.35 -8.24 -11.59
CA GLY A 122 8.09 -8.82 -11.10
C GLY A 122 7.94 -8.79 -9.58
N CYS A 123 8.57 -7.81 -8.94
CA CYS A 123 8.55 -7.62 -7.49
C CYS A 123 7.32 -6.83 -7.02
N TYR A 124 6.95 -6.97 -5.74
CA TYR A 124 5.90 -6.14 -5.16
C TYR A 124 6.41 -4.73 -4.86
N ILE A 125 5.57 -3.75 -5.17
CA ILE A 125 5.83 -2.33 -4.86
C ILE A 125 4.71 -1.82 -3.96
N LEU A 126 5.08 -1.32 -2.78
CA LEU A 126 4.16 -0.62 -1.88
C LEU A 126 4.51 0.87 -1.85
N GLU A 127 3.51 1.72 -1.99
CA GLU A 127 3.70 3.18 -1.91
C GLU A 127 3.18 3.71 -0.57
N ASP A 128 4.04 4.23 0.28
CA ASP A 128 3.62 5.07 1.40
C ASP A 128 3.44 6.51 0.91
N SER A 129 2.19 6.84 0.60
CA SER A 129 1.76 8.16 0.12
C SER A 129 1.13 9.00 1.23
N CYS A 130 1.35 8.65 2.50
CA CYS A 130 0.71 9.31 3.64
C CYS A 130 0.93 10.83 3.62
N ALA A 131 2.14 11.27 3.30
CA ALA A 131 2.49 12.69 3.26
C ALA A 131 2.29 13.36 1.89
N SER A 132 1.52 12.76 0.96
CA SER A 132 1.53 13.14 -0.47
C SER A 132 0.16 13.18 -1.12
N VAL A 133 -0.90 13.42 -0.34
CA VAL A 133 -2.27 13.58 -0.87
C VAL A 133 -2.29 14.71 -1.92
N GLY A 134 -2.74 14.38 -3.14
CA GLY A 134 -2.85 15.31 -4.26
C GLY A 134 -1.57 15.53 -5.06
N ALA A 135 -0.44 14.91 -4.67
CA ALA A 135 0.79 14.95 -5.44
C ALA A 135 0.65 14.11 -6.73
N LYS A 136 1.39 14.49 -7.77
CA LYS A 136 1.34 13.86 -9.09
C LYS A 136 2.72 13.53 -9.62
N TYR A 137 2.81 12.45 -10.36
CA TYR A 137 3.97 12.08 -11.16
C TYR A 137 4.17 13.03 -12.36
N ASP A 138 5.28 12.85 -13.08
CA ASP A 138 5.65 13.65 -14.26
C ASP A 138 4.67 13.52 -15.42
N ASP A 139 3.90 12.43 -15.47
CA ASP A 139 2.86 12.16 -16.45
C ASP A 139 1.46 12.63 -16.02
N GLU A 140 1.37 13.48 -14.99
CA GLU A 140 0.14 14.03 -14.41
C GLU A 140 -0.77 13.02 -13.67
N SER A 141 -0.38 11.74 -13.61
CA SER A 141 -1.08 10.75 -12.79
C SER A 141 -0.82 11.00 -11.30
N TYR A 142 -1.80 10.70 -10.44
CA TYR A 142 -1.62 10.86 -8.99
C TYR A 142 -0.64 9.82 -8.44
N VAL A 143 0.07 10.20 -7.39
CA VAL A 143 0.80 9.24 -6.55
C VAL A 143 -0.13 8.20 -5.96
N GLY A 144 0.40 7.02 -5.63
CA GLY A 144 -0.40 5.91 -5.12
C GLY A 144 -1.12 5.08 -6.20
N THR A 145 -0.78 5.28 -7.48
CA THR A 145 -1.35 4.57 -8.65
C THR A 145 -0.38 3.60 -9.32
N LEU A 146 0.83 3.44 -8.79
CA LEU A 146 1.91 2.66 -9.43
C LEU A 146 2.12 1.30 -8.77
N GLY A 147 2.11 1.30 -7.44
CA GLY A 147 2.34 0.14 -6.60
C GLY A 147 1.21 -0.88 -6.70
N ASP A 148 1.44 -2.05 -6.14
CA ASP A 148 0.39 -3.05 -5.94
C ASP A 148 -0.63 -2.58 -4.90
N MET A 149 -0.17 -1.82 -3.92
CA MET A 149 -1.00 -1.05 -2.99
C MET A 149 -0.31 0.26 -2.64
N SER A 150 -1.11 1.26 -2.25
CA SER A 150 -0.60 2.50 -1.69
C SER A 150 -1.39 2.91 -0.45
N SER A 151 -0.72 3.56 0.51
CA SER A 151 -1.34 4.07 1.73
C SER A 151 -1.43 5.58 1.75
N PHE A 152 -2.48 6.09 2.37
CA PHE A 152 -2.66 7.52 2.64
C PHE A 152 -3.06 7.76 4.09
N SER A 153 -2.78 8.96 4.60
CA SER A 153 -3.08 9.38 5.96
C SER A 153 -3.97 10.62 5.97
N PHE A 154 -4.93 10.63 6.88
CA PHE A 154 -5.87 11.71 7.14
C PHE A 154 -5.79 12.19 8.60
N TYR A 155 -4.64 11.92 9.23
CA TYR A 155 -4.31 12.50 10.54
C TYR A 155 -4.32 14.03 10.46
N PHE A 156 -4.64 14.68 11.58
CA PHE A 156 -4.78 16.14 11.70
C PHE A 156 -3.67 16.97 11.02
N GLY A 157 -2.43 16.50 11.04
CA GLY A 157 -1.28 17.20 10.44
C GLY A 157 -1.08 17.03 8.93
N HIS A 158 -1.95 16.29 8.22
CA HIS A 158 -1.84 16.04 6.78
C HIS A 158 -2.64 17.05 5.94
N GLN A 159 -2.50 16.95 4.61
CA GLN A 159 -3.12 17.84 3.62
C GLN A 159 -4.66 17.86 3.69
N LEU A 160 -5.26 16.74 4.10
CA LEU A 160 -6.69 16.58 4.31
C LEU A 160 -6.88 15.74 5.57
N SER A 161 -7.87 16.07 6.40
CA SER A 161 -8.06 15.40 7.69
C SER A 161 -9.50 14.97 7.96
N THR A 162 -9.60 13.83 8.63
CA THR A 162 -10.81 13.24 9.21
C THR A 162 -10.66 13.06 10.73
N ILE A 163 -9.85 13.92 11.37
CA ILE A 163 -9.28 13.74 12.72
C ILE A 163 -8.21 12.65 12.70
N GLU A 164 -8.65 11.42 12.49
CA GLU A 164 -7.82 10.23 12.26
C GLU A 164 -8.38 9.48 11.05
N GLY A 165 -7.51 8.86 10.27
CA GLY A 165 -7.93 8.11 9.11
C GLY A 165 -6.79 7.71 8.21
N GLY A 166 -7.06 6.74 7.35
CA GLY A 166 -6.17 6.37 6.27
C GLY A 166 -6.89 5.61 5.17
N PHE A 167 -6.24 5.49 4.03
CA PHE A 167 -6.70 4.64 2.93
C PHE A 167 -5.64 3.65 2.53
N ILE A 168 -6.09 2.52 1.99
CA ILE A 168 -5.29 1.71 1.07
C ILE A 168 -5.96 1.77 -0.29
N ASN A 169 -5.20 2.04 -1.35
CA ASN A 169 -5.64 1.95 -2.73
C ASN A 169 -5.00 0.72 -3.39
N THR A 170 -5.70 0.09 -4.35
CA THR A 170 -5.19 -1.00 -5.18
C THR A 170 -6.05 -1.18 -6.43
N ASP A 171 -5.46 -1.76 -7.48
CA ASP A 171 -6.18 -2.23 -8.66
C ASP A 171 -6.42 -3.74 -8.65
N ASP A 172 -5.80 -4.47 -7.72
CA ASP A 172 -5.97 -5.92 -7.58
C ASP A 172 -7.24 -6.23 -6.76
N LYS A 173 -8.23 -6.81 -7.42
CA LYS A 173 -9.50 -7.21 -6.80
C LYS A 173 -9.30 -8.21 -5.65
N PHE A 174 -8.36 -9.14 -5.79
CA PHE A 174 -8.07 -10.12 -4.75
C PHE A 174 -7.49 -9.42 -3.51
N LEU A 175 -6.54 -8.50 -3.69
CA LEU A 175 -6.00 -7.72 -2.55
C LEU A 175 -7.07 -6.84 -1.92
N TYR A 176 -7.94 -6.21 -2.72
CA TYR A 176 -9.08 -5.45 -2.19
C TYR A 176 -9.98 -6.31 -1.30
N GLU A 177 -10.33 -7.52 -1.73
CA GLU A 177 -11.14 -8.46 -0.93
C GLU A 177 -10.40 -8.93 0.34
N GLU A 178 -9.09 -9.21 0.27
CA GLU A 178 -8.28 -9.47 1.47
C GLU A 178 -8.36 -8.31 2.47
N LEU A 179 -8.17 -7.07 2.01
CA LEU A 179 -8.22 -5.88 2.85
C LEU A 179 -9.59 -5.69 3.52
N LEU A 180 -10.69 -5.97 2.82
CA LEU A 180 -12.03 -5.92 3.41
C LEU A 180 -12.19 -6.89 4.57
N LYS A 181 -11.67 -8.13 4.46
CA LYS A 181 -11.68 -9.12 5.54
C LYS A 181 -10.83 -8.64 6.71
N LEU A 182 -9.59 -8.26 6.42
CA LEU A 182 -8.59 -7.92 7.43
C LEU A 182 -8.95 -6.67 8.23
N ARG A 183 -9.64 -5.71 7.60
CA ARG A 183 -10.14 -4.51 8.29
C ARG A 183 -11.17 -4.82 9.38
N SER A 184 -11.93 -5.91 9.25
CA SER A 184 -13.08 -6.18 10.12
C SER A 184 -13.17 -7.65 10.52
N HIS A 185 -12.40 -8.03 11.54
CA HIS A 185 -12.45 -9.33 12.22
C HIS A 185 -12.16 -10.56 11.35
N GLY A 186 -11.61 -10.39 10.13
CA GLY A 186 -11.41 -11.49 9.19
C GLY A 186 -12.71 -11.99 8.55
N TRP A 187 -13.81 -11.26 8.67
CA TRP A 187 -15.12 -11.69 8.17
C TRP A 187 -15.36 -11.29 6.71
N VAL A 188 -16.20 -12.06 6.01
CA VAL A 188 -16.51 -11.86 4.59
C VAL A 188 -17.76 -10.99 4.32
N LYS A 189 -18.26 -10.28 5.33
CA LYS A 189 -19.55 -9.55 5.28
C LYS A 189 -19.64 -8.49 4.18
N ASP A 190 -18.52 -7.90 3.80
CA ASP A 190 -18.47 -6.83 2.79
C ASP A 190 -18.08 -7.36 1.38
N ILE A 191 -17.87 -8.68 1.21
CA ILE A 191 -17.50 -9.34 -0.06
C ILE A 191 -18.65 -10.18 -0.61
N VAL A 192 -19.33 -10.88 0.30
CA VAL A 192 -20.41 -11.80 -0.03
C VAL A 192 -21.62 -11.03 -0.58
N ASN A 193 -21.96 -11.30 -1.84
CA ASN A 193 -23.30 -11.01 -2.36
C ASN A 193 -24.32 -11.92 -1.68
N ASP A 194 -25.59 -11.51 -1.61
CA ASP A 194 -26.66 -12.28 -0.95
C ASP A 194 -26.80 -13.74 -1.46
N GLU A 195 -26.17 -14.10 -2.58
CA GLU A 195 -26.06 -15.47 -3.10
C GLU A 195 -25.34 -16.44 -2.15
N TYR A 196 -24.24 -16.07 -1.49
CA TYR A 196 -23.53 -17.02 -0.60
C TYR A 196 -24.24 -17.25 0.74
N ARG A 197 -25.17 -16.37 1.14
CA ARG A 197 -25.96 -16.59 2.38
C ARG A 197 -26.85 -17.83 2.29
N ASN A 198 -27.15 -18.29 1.07
CA ASN A 198 -28.01 -19.45 0.83
C ASN A 198 -27.22 -20.71 0.45
N ASP A 199 -25.88 -20.63 0.34
CA ASP A 199 -25.05 -21.78 -0.01
C ASP A 199 -24.66 -22.57 1.24
N ILE A 200 -25.35 -23.68 1.44
CA ILE A 200 -25.16 -24.65 2.54
C ILE A 200 -23.79 -25.34 2.52
N ASN A 201 -23.02 -25.22 1.43
CA ASN A 201 -21.69 -25.81 1.30
C ASN A 201 -20.56 -24.77 1.43
N PHE A 202 -20.85 -23.56 1.89
CA PHE A 202 -19.81 -22.55 2.08
C PHE A 202 -18.85 -23.00 3.21
N PRO A 203 -17.52 -22.92 3.02
CA PRO A 203 -16.53 -23.62 3.86
C PRO A 203 -16.26 -22.96 5.22
N PHE A 204 -17.24 -22.24 5.80
CA PHE A 204 -17.19 -21.69 7.15
C PHE A 204 -18.50 -21.93 7.90
#